data_AF-A0A0L8BTF9-F1
#
_entry.id   AF-A0A0L8BTF9-F1
#
_cell.length_a   1.000
_cell.length_b   1.000
_cell.length_c   1.000
_cell.angle_alpha   90.00
_cell.angle_beta   90.00
_cell.angle_gamma   90.00
#
_symmetry.space_group_name_H-M   'P 1'
#
loop_
_entity.id
_entity.type
_entity.pdbx_description
1 polymer ?
#
loop_
_entity_poly.entity_id
_entity_poly.type
_entity_poly.pdbx_seq_one_letter_code
_entity_poly.pdbx_strand_id
1 'polypeptide(L)' 'MPRALPSSSAAFVLRQMMGVKLTKPEQLALVDCLVHPHRTHLEIAERHGIDRAHLQDLYFDLFTVPERARAAQNRSK' A
#
# COMPACT_ATOMS: atom_id res chain seq x y z
N MET A 1 -25.32 -1.83 -17.84
CA MET A 1 -24.70 -1.70 -16.50
C MET A 1 -23.18 -1.68 -16.68
N PRO A 2 -22.50 -0.52 -16.61
CA PRO A 2 -21.04 -0.51 -16.70
C PRO A 2 -20.47 -1.12 -15.41
N ARG A 3 -19.80 -2.28 -15.52
CA ARG A 3 -18.94 -2.80 -14.45
C ARG A 3 -17.84 -1.76 -14.26
N ALA A 4 -17.85 -1.06 -13.13
CA ALA A 4 -16.70 -0.30 -12.67
C ALA A 4 -15.57 -1.31 -12.48
N LEU A 5 -14.75 -1.49 -13.51
CA LEU A 5 -13.44 -2.09 -13.34
C LEU A 5 -12.77 -1.18 -12.30
N PRO A 6 -12.35 -1.68 -11.13
CA PRO A 6 -11.51 -0.88 -10.25
C PRO A 6 -10.38 -0.37 -11.14
N SER A 7 -10.22 0.96 -11.20
CA SER A 7 -9.13 1.58 -11.96
C SER A 7 -7.89 0.73 -11.74
N SER A 8 -7.18 0.39 -12.81
CA SER A 8 -6.11 -0.63 -12.80
C SER A 8 -5.10 -0.46 -11.65
N SER A 9 -5.01 0.75 -11.07
CA SER A 9 -4.30 1.08 -9.83
C SER A 9 -4.85 0.41 -8.56
N ALA A 10 -6.16 0.45 -8.27
CA ALA A 10 -6.73 -0.07 -7.03
C ALA A 10 -6.61 -1.61 -6.93
N ALA A 11 -6.84 -2.32 -8.04
CA ALA A 11 -6.64 -3.78 -8.09
C ALA A 11 -5.17 -4.20 -8.03
N PHE A 12 -4.25 -3.34 -8.49
CA PHE A 12 -2.81 -3.54 -8.34
C PHE A 12 -2.40 -3.37 -6.87
N VAL A 13 -2.91 -2.32 -6.20
CA VAL A 13 -2.68 -2.05 -4.78
C VAL A 13 -3.09 -3.23 -3.91
N LEU A 14 -4.34 -3.69 -4.07
CA LEU A 14 -4.83 -4.83 -3.30
C LEU A 14 -3.97 -6.08 -3.54
N ARG A 15 -3.47 -6.29 -4.77
CA ARG A 15 -2.55 -7.39 -5.08
C ARG A 15 -1.19 -7.27 -4.38
N GLN A 16 -0.59 -6.08 -4.36
CA GLN A 16 0.69 -5.88 -3.67
C GLN A 16 0.54 -6.07 -2.15
N MET A 17 -0.60 -5.65 -1.59
CA MET A 17 -0.87 -5.80 -0.15
C MET A 17 -1.17 -7.25 0.27
N MET A 18 -1.80 -8.07 -0.59
CA MET A 18 -2.15 -9.46 -0.26
C MET A 18 -0.94 -10.37 0.01
N GLY A 19 0.23 -10.04 -0.53
CA GLY A 19 1.46 -10.83 -0.35
C GLY A 19 2.34 -10.38 0.82
N VAL A 20 1.98 -9.28 1.49
CA VAL A 20 2.79 -8.68 2.56
C VAL A 20 2.07 -8.78 3.89
N LYS A 21 2.80 -9.15 4.94
CA LYS A 21 2.28 -9.24 6.30
C LYS A 21 2.12 -7.83 6.88
N LEU A 22 1.03 -7.17 6.51
CA LEU A 22 0.65 -5.85 7.01
C LEU A 22 -0.28 -6.01 8.21
N THR A 23 -0.05 -5.18 9.21
CA THR A 23 -1.00 -4.91 10.29
C THR A 23 -2.16 -4.06 9.76
N LYS A 24 -3.30 -4.14 10.46
CA LYS A 24 -4.48 -3.33 10.12
C LYS A 24 -4.22 -1.82 10.00
N PRO A 25 -3.46 -1.16 10.90
CA PRO A 25 -3.16 0.27 10.75
C PRO A 25 -2.28 0.58 9.54
N GLU A 26 -1.32 -0.27 9.19
CA GLU A 26 -0.48 -0.08 7.99
C GLU A 26 -1.32 -0.21 6.71
N GLN A 27 -2.21 -1.21 6.66
CA GLN A 27 -3.12 -1.41 5.54
C GLN A 27 -4.06 -0.21 5.35
N LEU A 28 -4.60 0.35 6.45
CA LEU A 28 -5.44 1.54 6.39
C LEU A 28 -4.65 2.78 5.97
N ALA A 29 -3.44 2.97 6.48
CA ALA A 29 -2.58 4.08 6.10
C ALA A 29 -2.19 4.05 4.62
N LEU A 30 -1.83 2.88 4.08
CA LEU A 30 -1.51 2.73 2.66
C LEU A 30 -2.70 3.03 1.75
N VAL A 31 -3.91 2.60 2.15
CA VAL A 31 -5.14 2.97 1.44
C VAL A 31 -5.41 4.47 1.53
N ASP A 32 -5.21 5.08 2.70
CA ASP A 32 -5.40 6.52 2.92
C ASP A 32 -4.44 7.36 2.06
N CYS A 33 -3.19 6.90 1.85
CA CYS A 33 -2.22 7.52 0.94
C CYS A 33 -2.72 7.53 -0.52
N LEU A 34 -3.47 6.50 -0.93
CA LEU A 34 -3.98 6.38 -2.30
C LEU A 34 -5.29 7.15 -2.51
N VAL A 35 -6.13 7.21 -1.48
CA VAL A 35 -7.41 7.92 -1.50
C VAL A 35 -7.21 9.43 -1.35
N HIS A 36 -6.20 9.85 -0.58
CA HIS A 36 -5.89 11.25 -0.31
C HIS A 36 -4.48 11.63 -0.78
N PRO A 37 -4.23 11.71 -2.11
CA PRO A 37 -2.90 12.04 -2.65
C PRO A 37 -2.41 13.45 -2.28
N HIS A 38 -3.31 14.31 -1.80
CA HIS A 38 -2.98 15.66 -1.31
C HIS A 38 -2.46 15.67 0.13
N ARG A 39 -2.66 14.59 0.91
CA ARG A 39 -2.17 14.49 2.29
C ARG A 39 -0.75 13.97 2.29
N THR A 40 0.06 14.51 3.20
CA THR A 40 1.44 14.03 3.35
C THR A 40 1.48 12.68 4.06
N HIS A 41 2.53 11.90 3.81
CA HIS A 41 2.78 10.64 4.51
C HIS A 41 2.88 10.86 6.04
N LEU A 42 3.35 12.02 6.48
CA LEU A 42 3.41 12.37 7.91
C LEU A 42 2.01 12.43 8.52
N GLU A 43 1.10 13.21 7.91
CA GLU A 43 -0.27 13.36 8.42
C GLU A 43 -1.03 12.03 8.46
N ILE A 44 -0.80 11.17 7.48
CA ILE A 44 -1.41 9.84 7.41
C ILE A 44 -0.82 8.91 8.48
N ALA A 45 0.51 8.92 8.64
CA ALA A 45 1.18 8.12 9.65
C ALA A 45 0.70 8.48 11.07
N GLU A 46 0.62 9.76 11.38
CA GLU A 46 0.10 10.26 12.67
C GLU A 46 -1.35 9.82 12.90
N ARG A 47 -2.21 9.89 11.87
CA ARG A 47 -3.62 9.48 11.96
C ARG A 47 -3.80 8.00 12.28
N HIS A 48 -2.93 7.15 11.76
CA HIS A 48 -3.01 5.69 11.95
C HIS A 48 -2.08 5.16 13.04
N GLY A 49 -1.33 6.05 13.72
CA GLY A 49 -0.43 5.71 14.81
C GLY A 49 0.76 4.85 14.37
N ILE A 50 1.23 5.03 13.14
CA ILE A 50 2.39 4.32 12.60
C ILE A 50 3.56 5.28 12.41
N ASP A 51 4.76 4.73 12.34
CA ASP A 51 5.94 5.54 12.03
C ASP A 51 5.89 6.04 10.58
N ARG A 52 6.24 7.31 10.39
CA ARG A 52 6.25 7.94 9.06
C ARG A 52 7.26 7.28 8.13
N ALA A 53 8.48 7.04 8.59
CA ALA A 53 9.53 6.46 7.75
C ALA A 53 9.14 5.03 7.35
N HIS A 54 8.56 4.27 8.28
CA HIS A 54 8.01 2.95 8.02
C HIS A 54 6.89 2.97 6.97
N LEU A 55 5.94 3.92 7.05
CA LEU A 55 4.90 4.09 6.04
C LEU A 55 5.50 4.43 4.66
N GLN A 56 6.53 5.28 4.62
CA GLN A 56 7.21 5.63 3.37
C GLN A 56 7.92 4.41 2.77
N ASP A 57 8.69 3.66 3.56
CA ASP A 57 9.36 2.43 3.10
C ASP A 57 8.36 1.42 2.54
N LEU A 58 7.26 1.17 3.24
CA LEU A 58 6.18 0.29 2.76
C LEU A 58 5.58 0.78 1.45
N TYR A 59 5.29 2.08 1.34
CA TYR A 59 4.74 2.66 0.12
C TYR A 59 5.72 2.52 -1.06
N PHE A 60 7.00 2.84 -0.86
CA PHE A 60 8.02 2.73 -1.89
C PHE A 60 8.28 1.28 -2.30
N ASP A 61 8.36 0.34 -1.36
CA ASP A 61 8.59 -1.08 -1.64
C ASP A 61 7.45 -1.69 -2.46
N LEU A 62 6.20 -1.37 -2.11
CA LEU A 62 5.01 -1.91 -2.76
C LEU A 62 4.69 -1.24 -4.11
N PHE A 63 4.87 0.09 -4.21
CA PHE A 63 4.38 0.87 -5.34
C PHE A 63 5.48 1.39 -6.27
N THR A 64 6.72 1.52 -5.79
CA THR A 64 7.84 2.07 -6.58
C THR A 64 8.84 1.01 -7.00
N VAL A 65 9.06 -0.05 -6.19
CA VAL A 65 10.03 -1.11 -6.48
C VAL A 65 9.35 -2.50 -6.54
N PRO A 66 8.55 -2.77 -7.58
CA PRO A 66 7.79 -4.02 -7.69
C PRO A 66 8.65 -5.29 -7.76
N GLU A 67 9.95 -5.20 -8.05
CA GLU A 67 10.91 -6.32 -8.00
C GLU A 67 11.05 -6.90 -6.59
N ARG A 68 11.04 -6.07 -5.53
CA ARG A 68 11.12 -6.54 -4.14
C ARG A 68 9.81 -7.16 -3.66
N ALA A 69 8.68 -6.53 -4.01
CA ALA A 69 7.36 -7.11 -3.76
C ALA A 69 7.17 -8.46 -4.48
N ARG A 70 7.72 -8.64 -5.69
CA ARG A 70 7.75 -9.94 -6.38
C ARG A 70 8.64 -10.97 -5.68
N ALA A 71 9.80 -10.57 -5.16
CA ALA A 71 10.67 -11.46 -4.40
C ALA A 71 10.01 -11.96 -3.11
N ALA A 72 9.24 -11.12 -2.42
CA ALA A 72 8.44 -11.51 -1.26
C ALA A 72 7.33 -12.52 -1.64
N GLN A 73 6.67 -12.33 -2.79
CA GLN A 73 5.64 -13.24 -3.30
C GLN A 73 6.19 -14.61 -3.72
N ASN A 74 7.43 -14.68 -4.22
CA ASN A 74 8.03 -15.92 -4.75
C ASN A 74 8.65 -16.82 -3.67
N ARG A 75 8.67 -16.39 -2.40
CA ARG A 75 9.20 -17.16 -1.27
C ARG A 75 8.15 -17.98 -0.52
N SER A 76 6.88 -17.89 -0.94
CA SER A 76 5.76 -18.69 -0.42
C SER A 76 5.32 -19.81 -1.36
N LYS A 77 6.21 -20.30 -2.24
CA LYS A 77 5.95 -21.47 -3.10
C LYS A 77 6.74 -22.68 -2.63
#